data_AF-A0A8C6DXC5-F1
#
_entry.id   AF-A0A8C6DXC5-F1
#
_cell.length_a   1.000
_cell.length_b   1.000
_cell.length_c   1.000
_cell.angle_alpha   90.00
_cell.angle_beta   90.00
_cell.angle_gamma   90.00
#
_symmetry.space_group_name_H-M   'P 1'
#
loop_
_entity.id
_entity.type
_entity.pdbx_description
1 polymer ?
#
loop_
_entity_poly.entity_id
_entity_poly.type
_entity_poly.pdbx_seq_one_letter_code
_entity_poly.pdbx_strand_id
1 'polypeptide(L)'
;MASSTTVPLGFHYETKYVVLSYLGLLSQEKLQEQHPSSPQGVQQDTVSQSLDQEVLLKVKTEIEEELKSLDKEISEAFASTGFDRHTSPVFSPANPDSSVEDCLAHLGEKAAQELRAPLLGALQTLLSRAPSLTWSQKRSAPRAPRRTATTSTFCPVTAPRTSAPRSRPPLP
;
A
#
# COMPACT_ATOMS: atom_id res chain seq x y z
N MET A 1 17.76 -4.56 -0.57
CA MET A 1 17.73 -3.32 -1.38
C MET A 1 16.32 -3.16 -1.88
N ALA A 2 15.64 -2.06 -1.57
CA ALA A 2 14.37 -1.74 -2.22
C ALA A 2 14.72 -1.19 -3.61
N SER A 3 14.47 -1.97 -4.65
CA SER A 3 14.57 -1.48 -6.02
C SER A 3 13.43 -0.48 -6.24
N SER A 4 13.76 0.81 -6.35
CA SER A 4 12.81 1.82 -6.78
C SER A 4 12.54 1.60 -8.26
N THR A 5 11.40 0.98 -8.59
CA THR A 5 10.98 0.81 -9.98
C THR A 5 10.34 2.11 -10.44
N THR A 6 10.99 2.81 -11.36
CA THR A 6 10.36 3.94 -12.05
C THR A 6 9.19 3.41 -12.86
N VAL A 7 8.03 4.04 -12.75
CA VAL A 7 6.85 3.65 -13.53
C VAL A 7 7.17 3.85 -15.01
N PRO A 8 6.83 2.90 -15.91
CA PRO A 8 7.04 3.07 -17.34
C PRO A 8 6.36 4.33 -17.86
N LEU A 9 7.01 5.06 -18.80
CA LEU A 9 6.43 6.30 -19.33
C LEU A 9 5.08 6.07 -20.01
N GLY A 10 4.86 4.89 -20.60
CA GLY A 10 3.56 4.50 -21.18
C GLY A 10 2.39 4.63 -20.20
N PHE A 11 2.61 4.34 -18.91
CA PHE A 11 1.58 4.48 -17.89
C PHE A 11 1.13 5.93 -17.70
N HIS A 12 2.04 6.90 -17.88
CA HIS A 12 1.69 8.32 -17.82
C HIS A 12 0.68 8.67 -18.91
N TYR A 13 0.93 8.22 -20.15
CA TYR A 13 0.05 8.47 -21.28
C TYR A 13 -1.32 7.83 -21.12
N GLU A 14 -1.35 6.55 -20.75
CA GLU A 14 -2.59 5.81 -20.51
C GLU A 14 -3.42 6.47 -19.40
N THR A 15 -2.78 6.82 -18.28
CA THR A 15 -3.47 7.48 -17.17
C THR A 15 -4.01 8.85 -17.57
N LYS A 16 -3.23 9.66 -18.29
CA LYS A 16 -3.67 10.98 -18.75
C LYS A 16 -4.86 10.86 -19.70
N TYR A 17 -4.81 9.92 -20.64
CA TYR A 17 -5.92 9.65 -21.56
C TYR A 17 -7.20 9.24 -20.83
N VAL A 18 -7.10 8.32 -19.87
CA VAL A 18 -8.24 7.86 -19.07
C VAL A 18 -8.87 9.03 -18.34
N VAL A 19 -8.07 9.84 -17.62
CA VAL A 19 -8.57 10.99 -16.86
C VAL A 19 -9.25 12.01 -17.78
N LEU A 20 -8.63 12.37 -18.90
CA LEU A 20 -9.20 13.31 -19.87
C LEU A 20 -10.51 12.78 -20.48
N SER A 21 -10.58 11.48 -20.76
CA SER A 21 -11.79 10.84 -21.30
C SER A 21 -12.95 10.93 -20.31
N TYR A 22 -12.72 10.64 -19.02
CA TYR A 22 -13.73 10.80 -17.97
C TYR A 22 -14.19 12.25 -17.80
N LEU A 23 -13.26 13.20 -17.76
CA LEU A 23 -13.59 14.62 -17.66
C LEU A 23 -14.41 15.09 -18.87
N GLY A 24 -14.10 14.59 -20.06
CA GLY A 24 -14.84 14.88 -21.30
C GLY A 24 -16.29 14.40 -21.24
N LEU A 25 -16.52 13.18 -20.75
CA LEU A 25 -17.87 12.62 -20.56
C LEU A 25 -18.70 13.45 -19.57
N LEU A 26 -18.11 13.79 -18.42
CA LEU A 26 -18.78 14.63 -17.42
C LEU A 26 -19.14 16.02 -17.97
N SER A 27 -18.24 16.61 -18.77
CA SER A 27 -18.50 17.90 -19.41
C SER A 27 -19.66 17.83 -20.41
N GLN A 28 -19.73 16.75 -21.19
CA GLN A 28 -20.80 16.52 -22.16
C GLN A 28 -22.16 16.27 -21.50
N GLU A 29 -22.21 15.46 -20.44
CA GLU A 29 -23.44 15.19 -19.69
C GLU A 29 -24.04 16.49 -19.12
N LYS A 30 -23.19 17.35 -18.54
CA LYS A 30 -23.60 18.65 -18.00
C LYS A 30 -24.13 19.61 -19.07
N LEU A 31 -23.55 19.61 -20.27
CA LEU A 31 -24.07 20.40 -21.40
C LEU A 31 -25.43 19.88 -21.86
N GLN A 32 -25.61 18.55 -21.89
CA GLN A 32 -26.86 17.93 -22.32
C GLN A 32 -27.99 18.15 -21.30
N GLU A 33 -27.69 18.10 -19.99
CA GLU A 33 -28.62 18.37 -18.89
C GLU A 33 -29.11 19.82 -18.84
N GLN A 34 -28.33 20.78 -19.35
CA GLN A 34 -28.73 22.20 -19.42
C GLN A 34 -29.63 22.53 -20.62
N HIS A 35 -29.75 21.62 -21.60
CA HIS A 35 -30.51 21.82 -22.83
C HIS A 35 -31.99 21.32 -22.86
N PRO A 36 -32.56 20.55 -21.91
CA PRO A 36 -33.96 20.17 -21.95
C PRO A 36 -34.84 21.27 -21.32
N SER A 37 -35.42 22.09 -22.18
CA SER A 37 -36.64 22.90 -22.00
C SER A 37 -37.31 22.97 -20.61
N SER A 38 -37.34 24.15 -20.00
CA SER A 38 -38.48 24.63 -19.20
C SER A 38 -38.61 26.16 -19.27
N PRO A 39 -39.82 26.72 -19.51
CA PRO A 39 -40.05 28.16 -19.46
C PRO A 39 -40.40 28.62 -18.04
N GLN A 40 -40.02 29.86 -17.73
CA GLN A 40 -40.46 30.72 -16.61
C GLN A 40 -39.65 30.67 -15.31
N GLY A 41 -38.96 31.77 -15.05
CA GLY A 41 -38.77 32.32 -13.70
C GLY A 41 -37.38 32.89 -13.42
N VAL A 42 -37.29 34.22 -13.29
CA VAL A 42 -36.25 35.00 -12.58
C VAL A 42 -34.94 35.31 -13.34
N GLN A 43 -34.81 36.59 -13.75
CA GLN A 43 -33.67 37.18 -14.50
C GLN A 43 -32.30 37.20 -13.77
N GLN A 44 -32.20 36.69 -12.54
CA GLN A 44 -30.91 36.54 -11.84
C GLN A 44 -30.23 35.20 -12.17
N ASP A 45 -30.99 34.17 -12.51
CA ASP A 45 -30.45 32.85 -12.88
C ASP A 45 -29.81 32.84 -14.26
N THR A 46 -30.22 33.73 -15.16
CA THR A 46 -29.72 33.77 -16.55
C THR A 46 -28.24 34.14 -16.66
N VAL A 47 -27.72 35.01 -15.77
CA VAL A 47 -26.30 35.41 -15.80
C VAL A 47 -25.43 34.29 -15.24
N SER A 48 -25.79 33.72 -14.09
CA SER A 48 -25.07 32.58 -13.50
C SER A 48 -25.09 31.36 -14.41
N GLN A 49 -26.23 31.03 -15.02
CA GLN A 49 -26.35 29.93 -15.97
C GLN A 49 -25.50 30.14 -17.23
N SER A 50 -25.42 31.38 -17.75
CA SER A 50 -24.54 31.69 -18.90
C SER A 50 -23.05 31.58 -18.56
N LEU A 51 -22.66 31.97 -17.35
CA LEU A 51 -21.29 31.88 -16.86
C LEU A 51 -20.89 30.41 -16.68
N ASP A 52 -21.78 29.60 -16.10
CA ASP A 52 -21.57 28.15 -15.97
C ASP A 52 -21.47 27.46 -17.34
N GLN A 53 -22.25 27.89 -18.33
CA GLN A 53 -22.15 27.39 -19.70
C GLN A 53 -20.82 27.78 -20.36
N GLU A 54 -20.36 29.03 -20.20
CA GLU A 54 -19.06 29.49 -20.71
C GLU A 54 -17.91 28.70 -20.09
N VAL A 55 -17.96 28.48 -18.77
CA VAL A 55 -16.98 27.66 -18.05
C VAL A 55 -16.98 26.23 -18.57
N LEU A 56 -18.15 25.63 -18.78
CA LEU A 56 -18.27 24.26 -19.26
C LEU A 56 -17.76 24.09 -20.69
N LEU A 57 -18.06 25.05 -21.57
CA LEU A 57 -17.50 25.10 -22.92
C LEU A 57 -15.98 25.26 -22.89
N LYS A 58 -15.46 26.11 -22.01
CA LYS A 58 -14.01 26.30 -21.83
C LYS A 58 -13.34 25.01 -21.38
N VAL A 59 -13.90 24.33 -20.37
CA VAL A 59 -13.40 23.03 -19.90
C VAL A 59 -13.41 21.99 -21.02
N LYS A 60 -14.49 21.92 -21.81
CA LYS A 60 -14.56 21.04 -22.99
C LYS A 60 -13.42 21.33 -23.97
N THR A 61 -13.22 22.61 -24.33
CA THR A 61 -12.16 22.99 -25.27
C THR A 61 -10.75 22.67 -24.73
N GLU A 62 -10.53 22.85 -23.43
CA GLU A 62 -9.26 22.52 -22.79
C GLU A 62 -8.99 21.01 -22.80
N ILE A 63 -10.02 20.19 -22.56
CA ILE A 63 -9.91 18.72 -22.64
C ILE A 63 -9.57 18.28 -24.07
N GLU A 64 -10.22 18.85 -25.09
CA GLU A 64 -9.94 18.53 -26.49
C GLU A 64 -8.50 18.91 -26.89
N GLU A 65 -8.02 20.08 -26.47
CA GLU A 65 -6.63 20.51 -26.70
C GLU A 65 -5.62 19.63 -25.95
N GLU A 66 -5.90 19.26 -24.70
CA GLU A 66 -5.04 18.34 -23.93
C GLU A 66 -4.99 16.93 -24.54
N LEU A 67 -6.11 16.42 -25.06
CA LEU A 67 -6.14 15.14 -25.77
C LEU A 67 -5.32 15.19 -27.06
N LYS A 68 -5.41 16.29 -27.81
CA LYS A 68 -4.60 16.50 -29.02
C LYS A 68 -3.11 16.66 -28.70
N SER A 69 -2.79 17.38 -27.63
CA SER A 69 -1.43 17.52 -27.12
C SER A 69 -0.83 16.16 -26.71
N LEU A 70 -1.63 15.32 -26.05
CA LEU A 70 -1.25 13.97 -25.67
C LEU A 70 -0.95 13.07 -26.89
N ASP A 71 -1.75 13.12 -27.94
CA ASP A 71 -1.48 12.37 -29.18
C ASP A 71 -0.15 12.76 -29.83
N LYS A 72 0.16 14.07 -29.81
CA LYS A 72 1.45 14.59 -30.27
C LYS A 72 2.60 14.10 -29.37
N GLU A 73 2.43 14.19 -28.05
CA GLU A 73 3.44 13.75 -27.08
C GLU A 73 3.78 12.26 -27.25
N ILE A 74 2.77 11.40 -27.40
CA ILE A 74 2.94 9.97 -27.66
C ILE A 74 3.69 9.73 -28.96
N SER A 75 3.31 10.44 -30.04
CA SER A 75 3.93 10.30 -31.35
C SER A 75 5.42 10.70 -31.33
N GLU A 76 5.76 11.76 -30.59
CA GLU A 76 7.15 12.21 -30.41
C GLU A 76 7.95 11.27 -29.49
N ALA A 77 7.31 10.72 -28.45
CA ALA A 77 7.93 9.82 -27.49
C ALA A 77 8.19 8.41 -28.03
N PHE A 78 7.52 7.97 -29.10
CA PHE A 78 7.70 6.63 -29.67
C PHE A 78 9.17 6.32 -29.98
N ALA A 79 9.87 7.26 -30.61
CA ALA A 79 11.27 7.07 -31.02
C ALA A 79 12.24 6.89 -29.84
N SER A 80 11.93 7.46 -28.67
CA SER A 80 12.81 7.43 -27.49
C SER A 80 12.41 6.37 -26.47
N THR A 81 11.11 6.05 -26.37
CA THR A 81 10.55 5.19 -25.32
C THR A 81 10.11 3.82 -25.83
N GLY A 82 9.88 3.70 -27.15
CA GLY A 82 9.28 2.51 -27.75
C GLY A 82 7.83 2.27 -27.34
N PHE A 83 7.17 3.24 -26.69
CA PHE A 83 5.76 3.11 -26.31
C PHE A 83 4.86 3.14 -27.55
N ASP A 84 4.25 1.99 -27.87
CA ASP A 84 3.31 1.86 -28.97
C ASP A 84 1.87 1.90 -28.46
N ARG A 85 1.13 2.97 -28.79
CA ARG A 85 -0.28 3.13 -28.46
C ARG A 85 -1.17 2.01 -29.02
N HIS A 86 -0.75 1.35 -30.11
CA HIS A 86 -1.51 0.23 -30.70
C HIS A 86 -1.46 -1.04 -29.87
N THR A 87 -0.55 -1.12 -28.91
CA THR A 87 -0.47 -2.22 -27.94
C THR A 87 -1.20 -1.91 -26.63
N SER A 88 -1.63 -0.66 -26.44
CA SER A 88 -2.29 -0.24 -25.22
C SER A 88 -3.77 -0.62 -25.24
N PRO A 89 -4.29 -1.24 -24.16
CA PRO A 89 -5.68 -1.67 -24.09
C PRO A 89 -6.67 -0.50 -24.06
N VAL A 90 -6.25 0.69 -23.61
CA VAL A 90 -7.12 1.88 -23.52
C VAL A 90 -7.08 2.74 -24.79
N PHE A 91 -5.96 2.76 -25.53
CA PHE A 91 -5.86 3.50 -26.79
C PHE A 91 -6.27 2.68 -28.01
N SER A 92 -6.12 1.35 -27.95
CA SER A 92 -6.44 0.43 -29.04
C SER A 92 -7.10 -0.82 -28.46
N PRO A 93 -8.34 -0.70 -27.98
CA PRO A 93 -9.06 -1.80 -27.39
C PRO A 93 -9.28 -2.92 -28.41
N ALA A 94 -9.28 -4.17 -27.94
CA ALA A 94 -9.52 -5.34 -28.79
C ALA A 94 -10.91 -5.35 -29.43
N ASN A 95 -11.88 -4.69 -28.79
CA ASN A 95 -13.21 -4.45 -29.31
C ASN A 95 -13.41 -2.93 -29.49
N PRO A 96 -13.72 -2.44 -30.70
CA PRO A 96 -13.93 -1.01 -30.93
C PRO A 96 -15.15 -0.43 -30.19
N ASP A 97 -16.10 -1.27 -29.77
CA ASP A 97 -17.28 -0.83 -29.03
C ASP A 97 -17.03 -0.76 -27.51
N SER A 98 -15.86 -1.20 -27.04
CA SER A 98 -15.52 -1.18 -25.62
C SER A 98 -15.25 0.24 -25.14
N SER A 99 -15.85 0.60 -24.00
CA SER A 99 -15.55 1.86 -23.34
C SER A 99 -14.23 1.79 -22.56
N VAL A 100 -13.76 2.92 -22.04
CA VAL A 100 -12.57 2.98 -21.18
C VAL A 100 -12.77 2.12 -19.93
N GLU A 101 -13.97 2.10 -19.36
CA GLU A 101 -14.36 1.25 -18.22
C GLU A 101 -14.17 -0.23 -18.53
N ASP A 102 -14.66 -0.68 -19.70
CA ASP A 102 -14.55 -2.08 -20.12
C ASP A 102 -13.08 -2.51 -20.24
N CYS A 103 -12.25 -1.62 -20.78
CA CYS A 103 -10.82 -1.85 -20.93
C CYS A 103 -10.13 -1.96 -19.56
N LEU A 104 -10.47 -1.08 -18.62
CA LEU A 104 -9.93 -1.09 -17.25
C LEU A 104 -10.41 -2.32 -16.48
N ALA A 105 -11.66 -2.74 -16.66
CA ALA A 105 -12.20 -3.96 -16.05
C ALA A 105 -11.46 -5.20 -16.55
N HIS A 106 -11.23 -5.31 -17.87
CA HIS A 106 -10.48 -6.41 -18.45
C HIS A 106 -9.02 -6.43 -17.97
N LEU A 107 -8.37 -5.26 -17.88
CA LEU A 107 -7.02 -5.14 -17.33
C LEU A 107 -6.97 -5.59 -15.86
N GLY A 108 -7.96 -5.19 -15.06
CA GLY A 108 -8.09 -5.59 -13.66
C GLY A 108 -8.28 -7.10 -13.48
N GLU A 109 -9.14 -7.72 -14.29
CA GLU A 109 -9.36 -9.16 -14.27
C GLU A 109 -8.09 -9.92 -14.66
N LYS A 110 -7.41 -9.50 -15.73
CA LYS A 110 -6.11 -10.07 -16.14
C LYS A 110 -5.09 -9.97 -15.02
N ALA A 111 -4.94 -8.80 -14.40
CA ALA A 111 -4.03 -8.59 -13.28
C ALA A 111 -4.37 -9.50 -12.08
N ALA A 112 -5.66 -9.65 -11.76
CA ALA A 112 -6.11 -10.54 -10.69
C ALA A 112 -5.75 -12.00 -10.97
N GLN A 113 -5.91 -12.46 -12.22
CA GLN A 113 -5.53 -13.81 -12.65
C GLN A 113 -4.02 -14.04 -12.59
N GLU A 114 -3.23 -13.11 -13.12
CA GLU A 114 -1.77 -13.20 -13.16
C GLU A 114 -1.14 -13.16 -11.75
N LEU A 115 -1.69 -12.32 -10.85
CA LEU A 115 -1.19 -12.17 -9.49
C LEU A 115 -1.67 -13.27 -8.54
N ARG A 116 -2.70 -14.05 -8.90
CA ARG A 116 -3.30 -15.05 -8.01
C ARG A 116 -2.29 -16.07 -7.48
N ALA A 117 -1.54 -16.74 -8.35
CA ALA A 117 -0.59 -17.77 -7.93
C ALA A 117 0.61 -17.19 -7.15
N PRO A 118 1.26 -16.09 -7.59
CA PRO A 118 2.30 -15.42 -6.82
C PRO A 118 1.84 -14.98 -5.42
N LEU A 119 0.64 -14.40 -5.30
CA LEU A 119 0.09 -13.96 -4.02
C LEU A 119 -0.20 -15.14 -3.08
N LEU A 120 -0.77 -16.24 -3.60
CA LEU A 120 -0.97 -17.46 -2.82
C LEU A 120 0.35 -18.06 -2.34
N GLY A 121 1.38 -18.12 -3.21
CA GLY A 121 2.72 -18.60 -2.83
C GLY A 121 3.39 -17.71 -1.77
N ALA A 122 3.28 -16.39 -1.92
CA ALA A 122 3.76 -15.44 -0.92
C ALA A 122 3.04 -15.61 0.42
N LEU A 123 1.71 -15.77 0.41
CA LEU A 123 0.91 -16.02 1.60
C LEU A 123 1.33 -17.31 2.30
N GLN A 124 1.49 -18.42 1.56
CA GLN A 124 1.96 -19.68 2.13
C GLN A 124 3.34 -19.52 2.77
N THR A 125 4.26 -18.81 2.11
CA THR A 125 5.61 -18.55 2.64
C THR A 125 5.59 -17.72 3.93
N LEU A 126 4.70 -16.72 4.00
CA LEU A 126 4.49 -15.92 5.20
C LEU A 126 3.93 -16.75 6.35
N LEU A 127 2.93 -17.58 6.07
CA LEU A 127 2.29 -18.45 7.07
C LEU A 127 3.22 -19.57 7.55
N SER A 128 4.06 -20.14 6.68
CA SER A 128 5.04 -21.17 7.07
C SER A 128 6.20 -20.60 7.89
N ARG A 129 6.48 -19.30 7.75
CA ARG A 129 7.55 -18.60 8.47
C ARG A 129 7.09 -18.04 9.82
N ALA A 130 5.78 -17.91 10.03
CA ALA A 130 5.26 -17.72 11.37
C ALA A 130 5.48 -19.02 12.15
N PRO A 131 6.40 -19.07 13.13
CA PRO A 131 6.33 -20.16 14.09
C PRO A 131 4.92 -20.09 14.67
N SER A 132 4.19 -21.19 14.60
CA SER A 132 2.96 -21.42 15.37
C SER A 132 3.02 -20.60 16.65
N LEU A 133 1.96 -19.86 16.97
CA LEU A 133 1.77 -19.08 18.19
C LEU A 133 2.04 -19.91 19.47
N THR A 134 3.27 -20.33 19.72
CA THR A 134 3.82 -20.80 20.98
C THR A 134 4.32 -19.57 21.73
N TRP A 135 3.56 -18.48 21.67
CA TRP A 135 3.71 -17.34 22.57
C TRP A 135 2.91 -17.53 23.87
N SER A 136 2.23 -18.67 24.03
CA SER A 136 1.46 -19.04 25.22
C SER A 136 2.03 -20.23 26.01
N GLN A 137 3.29 -20.64 25.80
CA GLN A 137 3.94 -21.67 26.64
C GLN A 137 5.19 -21.16 27.39
N LYS A 138 5.28 -19.85 27.61
CA LYS A 138 6.32 -19.25 28.49
C LYS A 138 5.75 -18.34 29.57
N ARG A 139 4.50 -18.56 29.97
CA ARG A 139 3.85 -17.85 31.08
C ARG A 139 3.00 -18.74 32.00
N SER A 140 3.38 -20.01 32.15
CA SER A 140 2.77 -20.91 33.14
C SER A 140 3.83 -21.77 33.82
N ALA A 141 4.71 -21.11 34.56
CA ALA A 141 5.35 -21.74 35.71
C ALA A 141 5.49 -20.67 36.79
N PRO A 142 4.60 -20.61 37.79
CA PRO A 142 4.94 -19.98 39.05
C PRO A 142 6.13 -20.77 39.59
N ARG A 143 7.33 -20.18 39.56
CA ARG A 143 8.45 -20.67 40.36
C ARG A 143 7.97 -20.61 41.81
N ALA A 144 7.55 -21.75 42.35
CA ALA A 144 7.35 -21.89 43.78
C ALA A 144 8.69 -21.51 44.46
N PRO A 145 8.70 -20.59 45.44
CA PRO A 145 9.90 -20.36 46.21
C PRO A 145 10.22 -21.66 46.94
N ARG A 146 11.42 -22.20 46.73
CA ARG A 146 11.97 -23.22 47.62
C ARG A 146 12.06 -22.57 49.00
N ARG A 147 11.12 -22.91 49.89
CA ARG A 147 11.30 -22.70 51.34
C ARG A 147 12.43 -23.62 51.76
N THR A 148 13.66 -23.13 51.76
CA THR A 148 14.74 -23.76 52.51
C THR A 148 14.43 -23.51 53.98
N ALA A 149 13.79 -24.50 54.62
CA ALA A 149 13.82 -24.61 56.07
C ALA A 149 15.27 -24.85 56.47
N THR A 150 15.93 -23.84 57.02
CA THR A 150 17.21 -24.00 57.70
C THR A 150 16.92 -24.72 59.02
N THR A 151 16.91 -26.04 58.98
CA THR A 151 16.99 -26.84 60.21
C THR A 151 18.37 -26.60 60.81
N SER A 152 18.37 -25.79 61.86
CA SER A 152 19.45 -25.63 62.80
C SER A 152 19.71 -26.98 63.48
N THR A 153 20.77 -27.66 63.06
CA THR A 153 21.42 -28.70 63.87
C THR A 153 22.69 -28.11 64.45
N PHE A 154 22.53 -27.67 65.68
CA PHE A 154 23.57 -27.41 66.66
C PHE A 154 24.35 -28.71 66.94
N CYS A 155 25.69 -28.66 66.87
CA CYS A 155 26.65 -29.28 67.81
C CYS A 155 28.07 -29.34 67.20
N PRO A 156 29.12 -29.31 68.03
CA PRO A 156 30.20 -28.33 67.89
C PRO A 156 31.52 -28.89 67.36
N VAL A 157 32.33 -27.99 66.80
CA VAL A 157 33.72 -28.23 66.43
C VAL A 157 34.57 -28.41 67.69
N THR A 158 35.18 -29.58 67.83
CA THR A 158 36.20 -29.86 68.87
C THR A 158 37.56 -29.88 68.19
N ALA A 159 38.44 -28.98 68.61
CA ALA A 159 39.87 -29.05 68.33
C ALA A 159 40.61 -28.42 69.53
N PRO A 160 41.94 -28.58 69.67
CA PRO A 160 42.80 -29.75 69.48
C PRO A 160 43.55 -30.06 70.81
N ARG A 161 44.00 -31.30 71.04
CA ARG A 161 44.86 -31.61 72.20
C ARG A 161 46.35 -31.57 71.85
N THR A 162 46.94 -30.42 72.19
CA THR A 162 48.20 -30.21 72.92
C THR A 162 49.25 -31.33 72.93
N SER A 163 50.42 -31.04 72.35
CA SER A 163 51.72 -31.47 72.87
C SER A 163 52.33 -30.33 73.69
N ALA A 164 52.44 -30.51 75.00
CA ALA A 164 53.31 -29.73 75.88
C ALA A 164 54.73 -30.34 75.84
N PRO A 165 55.77 -29.62 76.31
CA PRO A 165 56.04 -29.70 77.74
C PRO A 165 56.44 -28.38 78.40
N ARG A 166 56.05 -28.32 79.68
CA ARG A 166 56.49 -27.42 80.75
C ARG A 166 58.01 -27.38 80.90
N SER A 167 58.52 -26.18 81.17
CA SER A 167 59.58 -25.99 82.15
C SER A 167 59.38 -24.66 82.86
N ARG A 168 58.96 -24.76 84.13
CA ARG A 168 58.97 -23.67 85.12
C ARG A 168 60.35 -23.71 85.80
N PRO A 169 61.00 -22.56 86.08
CA PRO A 169 62.17 -22.46 86.98
C PRO A 169 61.64 -22.53 88.45
N PRO A 170 62.39 -22.36 89.57
CA PRO A 170 63.46 -21.37 89.82
C PRO A 170 64.58 -21.87 90.77
N LEU A 171 65.63 -21.09 91.07
CA LEU A 171 65.78 -20.16 92.22
C LEU A 171 67.32 -19.98 92.40
N PRO A 172 67.82 -19.04 93.22
CA PRO A 172 67.41 -17.67 93.55
C PRO A 172 68.31 -16.61 92.89
#